data_AF-A0ABD0NZX8-F1
#
_entry.id   AF-A0ABD0NZX8-F1
#
_cell.length_a   1.000
_cell.length_b   1.000
_cell.length_c   1.000
_cell.angle_alpha   90.00
_cell.angle_beta   90.00
_cell.angle_gamma   90.00
#
_symmetry.space_group_name_H-M   'P 1'
#
loop_
_entity.id
_entity.type
_entity.pdbx_description
1 polymer ?
#
loop_
_entity_poly.entity_id
_entity_poly.type
_entity_poly.pdbx_seq_one_letter_code
_entity_poly.pdbx_strand_id
1 'polypeptide(L)' 'LRTELCYLTHEDERCGAPIPGRHRVDACCCSVGVAWGPECDECPEKGTPEYGQLCPRPGFSHRGDFINGKPFLK' A
#
# COMPACT_ATOMS: atom_id res chain seq x y z
N LEU A 1 3.29 11.16 -6.78
CA LEU A 1 3.14 10.04 -5.82
C LEU A 1 3.21 8.75 -6.64
N ARG A 2 4.19 7.88 -6.38
CA ARG A 2 4.40 6.62 -7.13
C ARG A 2 3.29 5.64 -6.77
N THR A 3 2.57 5.12 -7.75
CA THR A 3 1.48 4.13 -7.58
C THR A 3 1.76 2.91 -8.42
N GLU A 4 1.86 1.76 -7.78
CA GLU A 4 2.25 0.49 -8.41
C GLU A 4 1.37 -0.67 -7.95
N LEU A 5 1.64 -1.86 -8.50
CA LEU A 5 0.97 -3.09 -8.09
C LEU A 5 1.27 -3.41 -6.63
N CYS A 6 0.22 -3.82 -5.93
CA CYS A 6 0.30 -4.33 -4.56
C CYS A 6 0.14 -5.84 -4.60
N TYR A 7 0.85 -6.56 -3.74
CA TYR A 7 0.83 -8.02 -3.69
C TYR A 7 0.42 -8.48 -2.30
N LEU A 8 -0.44 -9.50 -2.26
CA LEU A 8 -0.97 -10.06 -1.02
C LEU A 8 -0.12 -11.24 -0.51
N THR A 9 0.75 -11.79 -1.35
CA THR A 9 1.68 -12.84 -0.94
C THR A 9 3.10 -12.51 -1.42
N HIS A 10 4.09 -12.88 -0.62
CA HIS A 10 5.51 -12.82 -0.95
C HIS A 10 6.10 -14.18 -0.54
N GLU A 11 6.50 -14.98 -1.53
CA GLU A 11 7.13 -16.29 -1.34
C GLU A 11 8.52 -16.25 -2.00
N ASP A 12 9.56 -16.30 -1.17
CA ASP A 12 10.98 -16.16 -1.54
C ASP A 12 11.27 -14.85 -2.30
N GLU A 13 11.39 -14.95 -3.63
CA GLU A 13 11.69 -13.85 -4.56
C GLU A 13 10.50 -13.59 -5.51
N ARG A 14 9.34 -14.19 -5.21
CA ARG A 14 8.12 -14.03 -5.99
C ARG A 14 7.00 -13.50 -5.13
N CYS A 15 6.55 -12.33 -5.53
CA CYS A 15 5.30 -11.72 -5.12
C CYS A 15 4.12 -12.33 -5.89
N GLY A 16 3.11 -12.77 -5.16
CA GLY A 16 1.89 -13.37 -5.69
C GLY A 16 0.64 -12.58 -5.29
N ALA A 17 -0.48 -12.99 -5.87
CA ALA A 17 -1.79 -12.36 -5.67
C ALA A 17 -1.74 -10.83 -5.86
N PRO A 18 -1.43 -10.34 -7.08
CA PRO A 18 -1.45 -8.92 -7.38
C PRO A 18 -2.87 -8.36 -7.24
N ILE A 19 -3.02 -7.29 -6.46
CA ILE A 19 -4.27 -6.57 -6.32
C ILE A 19 -4.50 -5.76 -7.60
N PRO A 20 -5.69 -5.87 -8.22
CA PRO A 20 -6.03 -5.04 -9.37
C PRO A 20 -6.05 -3.55 -8.98
N GLY A 21 -5.46 -2.74 -9.86
CA GLY A 21 -5.28 -1.30 -9.62
C GLY A 21 -3.87 -0.96 -9.13
N ARG A 22 -3.51 0.32 -9.27
CA ARG A 22 -2.24 0.85 -8.80
C ARG A 22 -2.49 1.55 -7.48
N HIS A 23 -1.77 1.12 -6.45
CA HIS A 23 -1.90 1.64 -5.10
C HIS A 23 -0.58 2.28 -4.70
N ARG A 24 -0.63 3.22 -3.76
CA ARG A 24 0.59 3.75 -3.16
C ARG A 24 1.17 2.72 -2.19
N VAL A 25 2.47 2.80 -1.94
CA VAL A 25 3.16 1.89 -0.99
C VAL A 25 2.55 1.96 0.42
N ASP A 26 2.16 3.15 0.88
CA ASP A 26 1.46 3.31 2.16
C ASP A 26 0.06 2.69 2.10
N ALA A 27 -0.70 2.90 1.03
CA ALA A 27 -2.02 2.26 0.91
C ALA A 27 -1.94 0.72 0.87
N CYS A 28 -0.93 0.17 0.20
CA CYS A 28 -0.67 -1.27 0.11
C CYS A 28 -0.20 -1.85 1.46
N CYS A 29 0.93 -1.35 1.97
CA CYS A 29 1.57 -1.90 3.17
C CYS A 29 0.81 -1.57 4.47
N CYS A 30 0.14 -0.42 4.55
CA CYS A 30 -0.68 -0.07 5.72
C CYS A 30 -2.04 -0.81 5.77
N SER A 31 -2.39 -1.55 4.72
CA SER A 31 -3.61 -2.36 4.66
C SER A 31 -3.29 -3.86 4.83
N VAL A 32 -3.34 -4.62 3.74
CA VAL A 32 -3.17 -6.08 3.68
C VAL A 32 -2.03 -6.51 2.75
N GLY A 33 -1.39 -5.56 2.06
CA GLY A 33 -0.28 -5.85 1.17
C GLY A 33 0.97 -6.28 1.94
N VAL A 34 1.71 -7.20 1.34
CA VAL A 34 2.99 -7.70 1.85
C VAL A 34 4.17 -7.32 0.96
N ALA A 35 3.92 -7.02 -0.31
CA ALA A 35 4.93 -6.48 -1.23
C ALA A 35 4.29 -5.46 -2.18
N TRP A 36 5.12 -4.58 -2.74
CA TRP A 36 4.67 -3.48 -3.58
C TRP A 36 5.67 -3.16 -4.69
N GLY A 37 5.19 -2.77 -5.86
CA GLY A 37 6.04 -2.37 -6.98
C GLY A 37 6.36 -3.50 -7.95
N PRO A 38 6.87 -3.17 -9.16
CA PRO A 38 7.25 -4.16 -10.16
C PRO A 38 8.44 -5.04 -9.72
N GLU A 39 9.26 -4.53 -8.80
CA GLU A 39 10.38 -5.27 -8.20
C GLU A 39 9.99 -5.98 -6.90
N CYS A 40 8.73 -5.87 -6.49
CA CYS A 40 8.22 -6.50 -5.28
C CYS A 40 9.00 -6.15 -4.03
N ASP A 41 9.14 -4.85 -3.82
CA ASP A 41 9.65 -4.28 -2.57
C ASP A 41 8.79 -4.81 -1.41
N GLU A 42 9.41 -5.58 -0.51
CA GLU A 42 8.72 -6.12 0.65
C GLU A 42 8.24 -4.99 1.56
N CYS A 43 6.99 -5.11 2.03
CA CYS A 43 6.42 -4.16 2.96
C CYS A 43 7.11 -4.26 4.33
N PRO A 44 7.35 -3.12 5.00
CA PRO A 44 7.94 -3.15 6.34
C PRO A 44 7.04 -3.91 7.33
N GLU A 45 7.66 -4.70 8.20
CA GLU A 45 6.93 -5.51 9.17
C GLU A 45 6.13 -4.67 10.17
N LYS A 46 4.91 -5.12 10.49
CA LYS A 46 4.01 -4.41 11.41
C LYS A 46 4.62 -4.37 12.82
N GLY A 47 5.00 -3.17 13.25
CA GLY A 47 5.63 -2.95 14.56
C GLY A 47 7.06 -2.40 14.48
N THR A 48 7.64 -2.37 13.28
CA THR A 48 8.93 -1.71 13.05
C THR A 48 8.77 -0.19 12.97
N PRO A 49 9.81 0.58 13.30
CA PRO A 49 9.78 2.03 13.13
C PRO A 49 9.61 2.45 11.67
N GLU A 50 10.04 1.63 10.71
CA GLU A 50 9.82 1.84 9.27
C GLU A 50 8.33 1.76 8.93
N TYR A 51 7.61 0.78 9.47
CA TYR A 51 6.17 0.69 9.33
C TYR A 51 5.47 1.89 9.98
N GLY A 52 5.94 2.35 11.14
CA GLY A 52 5.40 3.56 11.79
C GLY A 52 5.63 4.85 10.99
N GLN A 53 6.75 4.95 10.29
CA GLN A 53 7.07 6.07 9.40
C GLN A 53 6.26 6.03 8.10
N LEU A 54 6.01 4.83 7.57
CA LEU A 54 5.19 4.62 6.37
C LEU A 54 3.70 4.76 6.68
N CYS A 55 3.27 4.30 7.85
CA CYS A 55 1.90 4.27 8.34
C CYS A 55 1.73 5.09 9.62
N PRO A 56 2.01 6.41 9.62
CA PRO A 56 1.86 7.25 10.80
C PRO A 56 0.36 7.41 11.11
N ARG A 57 -0.16 6.62 12.05
CA ARG A 57 -1.57 6.74 12.49
C ARG A 57 -1.75 8.00 13.33
N PRO A 58 -2.81 8.80 13.08
CA PRO A 58 -4.18 8.41 13.47
C PRO A 58 -5.24 8.69 12.39
N GLY A 59 -6.00 7.65 12.03
CA GLY A 59 -7.26 7.75 11.26
C GLY A 59 -7.08 7.81 9.75
N PHE A 60 -7.35 6.68 9.07
CA PHE A 60 -7.76 6.55 7.65
C PHE A 60 -7.64 7.82 6.80
N SER A 61 -6.41 8.26 6.55
CA SER A 61 -6.19 9.39 5.67
C SER A 61 -6.17 8.84 4.26
N HIS A 62 -7.39 8.66 3.70
CA HIS A 62 -7.67 8.67 2.27
C HIS A 62 -7.31 10.06 1.67
N ARG A 63 -6.16 10.63 2.06
CA ARG A 63 -5.67 11.91 1.56
C ARG A 63 -4.61 11.59 0.52
N GLY A 64 -5.05 11.40 -0.72
CA GLY A 64 -4.14 11.59 -1.83
C GLY A 64 -4.54 11.01 -3.18
N ASP A 65 -5.57 10.18 -3.30
CA ASP A 65 -6.06 9.77 -4.62
C ASP A 65 -7.07 10.81 -5.16
N PHE A 66 -6.55 11.96 -5.56
CA PHE A 66 -7.25 12.94 -6.39
C PHE A 66 -7.12 12.61 -7.88
N ILE A 67 -7.37 11.36 -8.28
CA ILE A 67 -7.63 11.06 -9.69
C ILE A 67 -9.12 10.74 -9.87
N ASN A 68 -9.83 11.71 -10.44
CA ASN A 68 -11.28 11.73 -10.70
C ASN A 68 -12.19 11.86 -9.47
N GLY A 69 -12.40 13.11 -9.08
CA GLY A 69 -13.19 13.47 -7.91
C GLY A 69 -14.64 13.03 -7.96
N LYS A 70 -15.13 12.54 -6.81
CA LYS A 70 -16.46 12.82 -6.23
C LYS A 70 -16.38 12.50 -4.72
N PRO A 71 -16.42 13.47 -3.80
CA PRO A 71 -16.74 13.18 -2.41
C PRO A 71 -18.26 13.12 -2.29
N PHE A 72 -18.84 11.91 -2.42
CA PHE A 72 -20.20 11.67 -1.94
C PHE A 72 -20.12 10.77 -0.72
N LEU A 73 -20.13 11.39 0.45
CA LEU A 73 -20.86 10.81 1.56
C LEU A 73 -21.62 11.94 2.26
N LYS A 74 -22.92 11.94 1.99
CA LYS A 74 -23.94 12.77 2.64
C LYS A 74 -24.47 12.00 3.85
#